data_AF-A0A0M9YWL5-F1
#
_entry.id   AF-A0A0M9YWL5-F1
#
_cell.length_a   1.000
_cell.length_b   1.000
_cell.length_c   1.000
_cell.angle_alpha   90.00
_cell.angle_beta   90.00
_cell.angle_gamma   90.00
#
_symmetry.space_group_name_H-M   'P 1'
#
loop_
_entity.id
_entity.type
_entity.pdbx_description
1 polymer ?
#
loop_
_entity_poly.entity_id
_entity_poly.type
_entity_poly.pdbx_seq_one_letter_code
_entity_poly.pdbx_strand_id
1 'polypeptide(L)'
;PDGTIAYAENPPKKYQDIYPIAFDADMDGLIAETLRVLRHWMDHGVRIFRVDNPHTKPVVFWERVIADINRTDPDVIFLAEAFTRPAMMHTLAQSGFQQSYTYFTWRNSKQELTEYLTELSGEAAAYMRPNFFANTPDILHEYLQRGGRPAFEIRAVLAATLSPTWGIYSGYELCENTPLRDGSEEYLDSEKYQIKARDWEAADREGRSLTPLITRLNTIRR
;
A
#
# COMPACT_ATOMS: atom_id res chain seq x y z
N PRO A 1 29.87 0.57 17.35
CA PRO A 1 31.06 0.50 18.25
C PRO A 1 30.93 1.36 19.52
N ASP A 2 30.22 2.48 19.40
CA ASP A 2 29.79 3.41 20.45
C ASP A 2 28.46 3.03 21.14
N GLY A 3 27.82 1.92 20.71
CA GLY A 3 26.55 1.46 21.26
C GLY A 3 25.30 2.15 20.67
N THR A 4 25.46 3.07 19.72
CA THR A 4 24.31 3.68 19.04
C THR A 4 23.74 2.73 17.97
N ILE A 5 22.44 2.84 17.72
CA ILE A 5 21.75 2.14 16.62
C ILE A 5 21.43 3.18 15.56
N ALA A 6 21.82 2.90 14.31
CA ALA A 6 21.50 3.77 13.18
C ALA A 6 19.98 3.77 12.92
N TYR A 7 19.46 4.93 12.53
CA TYR A 7 18.07 5.06 12.14
C TYR A 7 17.77 4.29 10.84
N ALA A 8 16.49 3.98 10.59
CA ALA A 8 16.11 3.24 9.39
C ALA A 8 16.18 4.11 8.13
N GLU A 9 16.52 3.50 7.00
CA GLU A 9 16.52 4.15 5.69
C GLU A 9 15.83 3.28 4.65
N ASN A 10 15.17 3.91 3.68
CA ASN A 10 14.75 3.30 2.42
C ASN A 10 15.18 4.24 1.29
N PRO A 11 16.46 4.18 0.87
CA PRO A 11 17.06 5.21 0.04
C PRO A 11 16.21 5.60 -1.18
N PRO A 12 15.98 6.91 -1.42
CA PRO A 12 16.65 8.05 -0.78
C PRO A 12 16.00 8.52 0.54
N LYS A 13 14.93 7.86 1.03
CA LYS A 13 14.22 8.25 2.27
C LYS A 13 15.02 7.87 3.52
N LYS A 14 15.02 8.75 4.51
CA LYS A 14 15.64 8.58 5.83
C LYS A 14 14.56 8.73 6.90
N TYR A 15 14.55 7.85 7.90
CA TYR A 15 13.54 7.85 8.96
C TYR A 15 14.25 7.97 10.32
N GLN A 16 14.63 9.20 10.66
CA GLN A 16 15.45 9.51 11.85
C GLN A 16 14.72 9.25 13.18
N ASP A 17 13.42 9.03 13.12
CA ASP A 17 12.48 8.77 14.20
C ASP A 17 12.28 7.28 14.52
N ILE A 18 12.86 6.35 13.72
CA ILE A 18 12.68 4.90 13.90
C ILE A 18 14.00 4.12 13.78
N TYR A 19 14.05 2.97 14.46
CA TYR A 19 15.15 2.00 14.34
C TYR A 19 14.71 0.75 13.57
N PRO A 20 15.57 0.18 12.71
CA PRO A 20 15.30 -1.12 12.08
C PRO A 20 15.48 -2.26 13.10
N ILE A 21 14.73 -3.34 12.92
CA ILE A 21 14.90 -4.56 13.72
C ILE A 21 16.02 -5.42 13.12
N ALA A 22 16.93 -5.89 13.96
CA ALA A 22 17.96 -6.87 13.60
C ALA A 22 17.45 -8.28 13.93
N PHE A 23 17.38 -9.17 12.94
CA PHE A 23 16.71 -10.46 13.06
C PHE A 23 17.64 -11.62 13.44
N ASP A 24 18.95 -11.47 13.24
CA ASP A 24 19.89 -12.59 13.31
C ASP A 24 20.24 -13.03 14.74
N ALA A 25 20.04 -12.15 15.73
CA ALA A 25 20.38 -12.44 17.12
C ALA A 25 19.33 -13.31 17.83
N ASP A 26 18.05 -13.09 17.54
CA ASP A 26 16.92 -13.81 18.18
C ASP A 26 15.69 -13.85 17.26
N MET A 27 15.80 -14.58 16.15
CA MET A 27 14.71 -14.75 15.18
C MET A 27 13.47 -15.39 15.82
N ASP A 28 13.65 -16.38 16.68
CA ASP A 28 12.53 -17.12 17.29
C ASP A 28 11.78 -16.27 18.32
N GLY A 29 12.48 -15.48 19.13
CA GLY A 29 11.86 -14.50 20.02
C GLY A 29 11.08 -13.44 19.27
N LEU A 30 11.62 -12.91 18.17
CA LEU A 30 10.92 -11.95 17.30
C LEU A 30 9.66 -12.55 16.66
N ILE A 31 9.72 -13.80 16.20
CA ILE A 31 8.53 -14.50 15.66
C ILE A 31 7.49 -14.68 16.76
N ALA A 32 7.89 -15.17 17.95
CA ALA A 32 6.97 -15.40 19.05
C ALA A 32 6.24 -14.10 19.47
N GLU A 33 6.96 -12.99 19.60
CA GLU A 33 6.37 -11.70 19.95
C GLU A 33 5.50 -11.14 18.83
N THR A 34 5.91 -11.29 17.56
CA THR A 34 5.10 -10.84 16.41
C THR A 34 3.77 -11.58 16.36
N LEU A 35 3.78 -12.90 16.56
CA LEU A 35 2.57 -13.72 16.61
C LEU A 35 1.66 -13.31 17.78
N ARG A 36 2.24 -12.99 18.94
CA ARG A 36 1.48 -12.51 20.10
C ARG A 36 0.78 -11.18 19.80
N VAL A 37 1.47 -10.22 19.19
CA VAL A 37 0.91 -8.92 18.81
C VAL A 37 -0.18 -9.06 17.75
N LEU A 38 0.02 -9.89 16.73
CA LEU A 38 -0.99 -10.15 15.70
C LEU A 38 -2.25 -10.78 16.30
N ARG A 39 -2.08 -11.83 17.12
CA ARG A 39 -3.20 -12.51 17.80
C ARG A 39 -3.97 -11.59 18.74
N HIS A 40 -3.29 -10.69 19.43
CA HIS A 40 -3.97 -9.68 20.24
C HIS A 40 -4.96 -8.85 19.42
N TRP A 41 -4.57 -8.33 18.26
CA TRP A 41 -5.50 -7.59 17.39
C TRP A 41 -6.58 -8.47 16.77
N MET A 42 -6.25 -9.74 16.48
CA MET A 42 -7.21 -10.73 15.99
C MET A 42 -8.31 -11.03 17.02
N ASP A 43 -7.98 -11.09 18.31
CA ASP A 43 -8.95 -11.25 19.41
C ASP A 43 -9.92 -10.06 19.50
N HIS A 44 -9.51 -8.90 18.95
CA HIS A 44 -10.34 -7.70 18.80
C HIS A 44 -11.01 -7.59 17.42
N GLY A 45 -11.00 -8.65 16.62
CA GLY A 45 -11.70 -8.73 15.33
C GLY A 45 -10.92 -8.20 14.13
N VAL A 46 -9.63 -7.83 14.29
CA VAL A 46 -8.79 -7.44 13.15
C VAL A 46 -8.35 -8.68 12.39
N ARG A 47 -8.84 -8.83 11.15
CA ARG A 47 -8.52 -9.98 10.29
C ARG A 47 -7.67 -9.63 9.06
N ILE A 48 -7.31 -8.35 8.89
CA ILE A 48 -6.51 -7.89 7.76
C ILE A 48 -5.37 -7.02 8.27
N PHE A 49 -4.14 -7.37 7.88
CA PHE A 49 -2.93 -6.64 8.25
C PHE A 49 -2.24 -6.11 6.99
N ARG A 50 -2.21 -4.78 6.82
CA ARG A 50 -1.32 -4.12 5.85
C ARG A 50 0.08 -4.06 6.48
N VAL A 51 0.99 -4.87 5.97
CA VAL A 51 2.36 -5.01 6.49
C VAL A 51 3.26 -3.98 5.82
N ASP A 52 3.88 -3.12 6.65
CA ASP A 52 4.75 -2.04 6.21
C ASP A 52 6.13 -2.53 5.78
N ASN A 53 6.54 -2.14 4.57
CA ASN A 53 7.87 -2.43 4.01
C ASN A 53 8.38 -3.85 4.33
N PRO A 54 7.65 -4.94 4.01
CA PRO A 54 8.04 -6.30 4.42
C PRO A 54 9.36 -6.73 3.78
N HIS A 55 9.72 -6.13 2.64
CA HIS A 55 10.96 -6.38 1.91
C HIS A 55 12.24 -5.90 2.62
N THR A 56 12.12 -5.11 3.70
CA THR A 56 13.26 -4.73 4.55
C THR A 56 13.49 -5.69 5.72
N LYS A 57 12.70 -6.77 5.78
CA LYS A 57 12.77 -7.83 6.78
C LYS A 57 13.01 -9.16 6.06
N PRO A 58 13.60 -10.18 6.71
CA PRO A 58 13.88 -11.45 6.06
C PRO A 58 12.61 -12.11 5.49
N VAL A 59 12.68 -12.63 4.27
CA VAL A 59 11.54 -13.34 3.65
C VAL A 59 11.08 -14.53 4.50
N VAL A 60 12.04 -15.31 5.02
CA VAL A 60 11.78 -16.47 5.87
C VAL A 60 11.05 -16.12 7.17
N PHE A 61 11.24 -14.90 7.68
CA PHE A 61 10.50 -14.43 8.86
C PHE A 61 9.01 -14.33 8.53
N TRP A 62 8.66 -13.71 7.40
CA TRP A 62 7.27 -13.61 6.97
C TRP A 62 6.64 -14.95 6.63
N GLU A 63 7.37 -15.82 5.94
CA GLU A 63 6.92 -17.18 5.64
C GLU A 63 6.49 -17.92 6.92
N ARG A 64 7.33 -17.86 7.98
CA ARG A 64 7.02 -18.48 9.28
C ARG A 64 5.86 -17.82 10.00
N VAL A 65 5.82 -16.48 10.04
CA VAL A 65 4.75 -15.73 10.72
C VAL A 65 3.40 -15.98 10.07
N ILE A 66 3.32 -15.87 8.74
CA ILE A 66 2.08 -16.04 8.00
C ILE A 66 1.58 -17.49 8.10
N ALA A 67 2.48 -18.46 7.94
CA ALA A 67 2.12 -19.88 8.08
C ALA A 67 1.58 -20.20 9.49
N ASP A 68 2.18 -19.65 10.56
CA ASP A 68 1.70 -19.89 11.92
C ASP A 68 0.31 -19.28 12.17
N ILE A 69 0.09 -18.03 11.75
CA ILE A 69 -1.23 -17.38 11.86
C ILE A 69 -2.27 -18.13 11.03
N ASN A 70 -2.01 -18.39 9.75
CA ASN A 70 -3.03 -19.00 8.88
C ASN A 70 -3.29 -20.49 9.19
N ARG A 71 -2.40 -21.16 9.92
CA ARG A 71 -2.65 -22.52 10.43
C ARG A 71 -3.78 -22.56 11.45
N THR A 72 -3.94 -21.51 12.27
CA THR A 72 -5.04 -21.40 13.24
C THR A 72 -6.20 -20.55 12.72
N ASP A 73 -5.88 -19.56 11.89
CA ASP A 73 -6.78 -18.48 11.46
C ASP A 73 -6.62 -18.23 9.94
N PRO A 74 -7.08 -19.16 9.08
CA PRO A 74 -6.85 -19.11 7.64
C PRO A 74 -7.60 -17.97 6.92
N ASP A 75 -8.56 -17.32 7.59
CA ASP A 75 -9.26 -16.15 7.07
C ASP A 75 -8.45 -14.84 7.21
N VAL A 76 -7.34 -14.83 7.96
CA VAL A 76 -6.49 -13.65 8.11
C VAL A 76 -5.74 -13.34 6.81
N ILE A 77 -5.82 -12.08 6.37
CA ILE A 77 -5.20 -11.58 5.13
C ILE A 77 -4.03 -10.66 5.45
N PHE A 78 -2.88 -10.94 4.86
CA PHE A 78 -1.71 -10.07 4.86
C PHE A 78 -1.55 -9.37 3.50
N LEU A 79 -1.46 -8.04 3.53
CA LEU A 79 -1.17 -7.20 2.37
C LEU A 79 0.28 -6.70 2.46
N ALA A 80 1.13 -7.11 1.51
CA ALA A 80 2.52 -6.67 1.43
C ALA A 80 2.63 -5.28 0.78
N GLU A 81 3.08 -4.28 1.54
CA GLU A 81 3.47 -2.99 0.97
C GLU A 81 4.95 -2.99 0.55
N ALA A 82 5.23 -3.61 -0.60
CA ALA A 82 6.59 -3.77 -1.10
C ALA A 82 6.80 -3.06 -2.44
N PHE A 83 7.16 -1.77 -2.41
CA PHE A 83 7.62 -1.04 -3.59
C PHE A 83 9.13 -1.28 -3.80
N THR A 84 9.47 -2.47 -4.30
CA THR A 84 10.85 -2.91 -4.49
C THR A 84 11.04 -3.55 -5.86
N ARG A 85 12.16 -4.23 -6.13
CA ARG A 85 12.40 -4.91 -7.41
C ARG A 85 11.43 -6.09 -7.62
N PRO A 86 11.10 -6.45 -8.88
CA PRO A 86 10.10 -7.47 -9.17
C PRO A 86 10.34 -8.80 -8.47
N ALA A 87 11.58 -9.30 -8.47
CA ALA A 87 11.92 -10.58 -7.85
C ALA A 87 11.48 -10.66 -6.38
N MET A 88 11.75 -9.63 -5.58
CA MET A 88 11.38 -9.61 -4.17
C MET A 88 9.86 -9.49 -3.97
N MET A 89 9.17 -8.70 -4.79
CA MET A 89 7.70 -8.60 -4.74
C MET A 89 7.04 -9.95 -5.01
N HIS A 90 7.49 -10.65 -6.06
CA HIS A 90 7.00 -11.97 -6.44
C HIS A 90 7.32 -13.01 -5.35
N THR A 91 8.53 -12.99 -4.78
CA THR A 91 8.92 -13.89 -3.69
C THR A 91 8.06 -13.70 -2.43
N LEU A 92 7.72 -12.47 -2.04
CA LEU A 92 6.85 -12.23 -0.88
C LEU A 92 5.44 -12.78 -1.10
N ALA A 93 4.86 -12.59 -2.29
CA ALA A 93 3.57 -13.19 -2.62
C ALA A 93 3.62 -14.73 -2.51
N GLN A 94 4.68 -15.34 -3.07
CA GLN A 94 4.90 -16.78 -3.02
C GLN A 94 5.16 -17.31 -1.60
N SER A 95 5.71 -16.49 -0.70
CA SER A 95 5.96 -16.87 0.70
C SER A 95 4.73 -16.79 1.60
N GLY A 96 3.55 -16.46 1.05
CA GLY A 96 2.26 -16.55 1.75
C GLY A 96 1.45 -15.26 1.82
N PHE A 97 1.98 -14.11 1.39
CA PHE A 97 1.20 -12.87 1.39
C PHE A 97 -0.03 -12.97 0.47
N GLN A 98 -1.23 -12.75 1.03
CA GLN A 98 -2.48 -12.89 0.29
C GLN A 98 -2.68 -11.81 -0.75
N GLN A 99 -2.20 -10.59 -0.49
CA GLN A 99 -2.24 -9.45 -1.41
C GLN A 99 -0.90 -8.72 -1.49
N SER A 100 -0.70 -8.00 -2.59
CA SER A 100 0.49 -7.18 -2.82
C SER A 100 0.13 -5.80 -3.35
N TYR A 101 0.78 -4.76 -2.81
CA TYR A 101 0.89 -3.48 -3.52
C TYR A 101 1.64 -3.70 -4.85
N THR A 102 1.49 -2.77 -5.78
CA THR A 102 1.91 -2.93 -7.17
C THR A 102 2.54 -1.66 -7.72
N TYR A 103 3.08 -1.73 -8.95
CA TYR A 103 3.58 -0.55 -9.65
C TYR A 103 2.50 0.31 -10.30
N PHE A 104 1.21 0.09 -9.97
CA PHE A 104 0.08 0.73 -10.63
C PHE A 104 0.23 2.26 -10.74
N THR A 105 0.64 2.94 -9.68
CA THR A 105 0.83 4.40 -9.63
C THR A 105 1.84 4.91 -10.67
N TRP A 106 2.83 4.11 -11.03
CA TRP A 106 3.86 4.42 -12.05
C TRP A 106 3.59 3.75 -13.40
N ARG A 107 2.35 3.35 -13.68
CA ARG A 107 1.90 2.88 -14.99
C ARG A 107 0.74 3.76 -15.44
N ASN A 108 1.03 4.74 -16.29
CA ASN A 108 0.08 5.79 -16.68
C ASN A 108 -0.11 5.87 -18.20
N SER A 109 0.88 5.47 -18.99
CA SER A 109 0.70 5.36 -20.44
C SER A 109 -0.10 4.10 -20.81
N LYS A 110 -0.72 4.12 -22.00
CA LYS A 110 -1.44 2.95 -22.52
C LYS A 110 -0.54 1.71 -22.57
N GLN A 111 0.69 1.88 -23.04
CA GLN A 111 1.65 0.78 -23.18
C GLN A 111 2.02 0.21 -21.80
N GLU A 112 2.42 1.08 -20.86
CA GLU A 112 2.75 0.70 -19.49
C GLU A 112 1.62 -0.07 -18.79
N LEU A 113 0.38 0.41 -18.92
CA LEU A 113 -0.79 -0.24 -18.35
C LEU A 113 -1.04 -1.60 -19.01
N THR A 114 -0.92 -1.69 -20.34
CA THR A 114 -1.15 -2.94 -21.08
C THR A 114 -0.12 -3.99 -20.69
N GLU A 115 1.17 -3.64 -20.73
CA GLU A 115 2.26 -4.56 -20.38
C GLU A 115 2.13 -5.03 -18.93
N TYR A 116 1.91 -4.12 -17.99
CA TYR A 116 1.85 -4.48 -16.58
C TYR A 116 0.61 -5.31 -16.21
N LEU A 117 -0.55 -4.99 -16.79
CA LEU A 117 -1.74 -5.82 -16.57
C LEU A 117 -1.62 -7.18 -17.26
N THR A 118 -0.92 -7.27 -18.39
CA THR A 118 -0.63 -8.56 -19.04
C THR A 118 0.24 -9.44 -18.13
N GLU A 119 1.24 -8.86 -17.45
CA GLU A 119 2.02 -9.57 -16.42
C GLU A 119 1.12 -10.04 -15.26
N LEU A 120 0.40 -9.11 -14.63
CA LEU A 120 -0.38 -9.39 -13.42
C LEU A 120 -1.55 -10.36 -13.63
N SER A 121 -2.16 -10.35 -14.81
CA SER A 121 -3.25 -11.26 -15.17
C SER A 121 -2.79 -12.56 -15.84
N GLY A 122 -1.49 -12.67 -16.16
CA GLY A 122 -0.86 -13.87 -16.69
C GLY A 122 -0.44 -14.85 -15.59
N GLU A 123 0.76 -15.40 -15.70
CA GLU A 123 1.29 -16.42 -14.77
C GLU A 123 1.37 -15.91 -13.31
N ALA A 124 1.60 -14.61 -13.12
CA ALA A 124 1.68 -14.01 -11.78
C ALA A 124 0.37 -14.15 -10.98
N ALA A 125 -0.78 -14.23 -11.64
CA ALA A 125 -2.08 -14.38 -10.99
C ALA A 125 -2.21 -15.68 -10.18
N ALA A 126 -1.37 -16.69 -10.47
CA ALA A 126 -1.36 -17.95 -9.72
C ALA A 126 -0.91 -17.79 -8.27
N TYR A 127 -0.18 -16.72 -7.94
CA TYR A 127 0.39 -16.51 -6.59
C TYR A 127 0.30 -15.07 -6.07
N MET A 128 0.09 -14.07 -6.92
CA MET A 128 0.01 -12.66 -6.52
C MET A 128 -1.38 -12.10 -6.76
N ARG A 129 -1.98 -11.49 -5.73
CA ARG A 129 -3.26 -10.76 -5.85
C ARG A 129 -3.01 -9.25 -5.72
N PRO A 130 -3.15 -8.48 -6.80
CA PRO A 130 -2.80 -7.06 -6.79
C PRO A 130 -3.84 -6.22 -6.04
N ASN A 131 -3.37 -5.32 -5.18
CA ASN A 131 -4.17 -4.26 -4.58
C ASN A 131 -3.80 -2.91 -5.22
N PHE A 132 -4.70 -2.38 -6.05
CA PHE A 132 -4.49 -1.13 -6.79
C PHE A 132 -4.92 0.08 -5.97
N PHE A 133 -4.03 0.55 -5.10
CA PHE A 133 -4.15 1.89 -4.54
C PHE A 133 -3.84 2.95 -5.61
N ALA A 134 -4.79 3.86 -5.86
CA ALA A 134 -4.59 4.95 -6.83
C ALA A 134 -3.71 6.08 -6.29
N ASN A 135 -3.64 6.23 -4.97
CA ASN A 135 -2.71 7.06 -4.22
C ASN A 135 -2.41 6.40 -2.87
N THR A 136 -1.34 6.83 -2.20
CA THR A 136 -1.06 6.50 -0.79
C THR A 136 -0.61 7.78 -0.08
N PRO A 137 -0.47 7.80 1.26
CA PRO A 137 0.11 8.95 1.98
C PRO A 137 1.52 9.35 1.50
N ASP A 138 2.22 8.43 0.84
CA ASP A 138 3.60 8.59 0.34
C ASP A 138 3.68 8.78 -1.18
N ILE A 139 2.57 8.58 -1.91
CA ILE A 139 2.55 8.56 -3.38
C ILE A 139 1.39 9.42 -3.90
N LEU A 140 1.75 10.62 -4.34
CA LEU A 140 1.00 11.51 -5.22
C LEU A 140 1.73 11.60 -6.55
N HIS A 141 1.41 10.73 -7.50
CA HIS A 141 2.12 10.68 -8.79
C HIS A 141 1.93 11.96 -9.62
N GLU A 142 2.94 12.36 -10.40
CA GLU A 142 2.92 13.57 -11.25
C GLU A 142 1.69 13.64 -12.19
N TYR A 143 1.19 12.49 -12.65
CA TYR A 143 -0.05 12.39 -13.44
C TYR A 143 -1.25 13.05 -12.75
N LEU A 144 -1.39 12.86 -11.43
CA LEU A 144 -2.46 13.48 -10.63
C LEU A 144 -2.18 14.96 -10.36
N GLN A 145 -0.91 15.31 -10.10
CA GLN A 145 -0.48 16.70 -9.85
C GLN A 145 -0.78 17.61 -11.04
N ARG A 146 -0.44 17.16 -12.26
CA ARG A 146 -0.62 17.95 -13.49
C ARG A 146 -2.02 17.81 -14.11
N GLY A 147 -2.65 16.65 -13.95
CA GLY A 147 -3.91 16.34 -14.63
C GLY A 147 -5.17 16.83 -13.91
N GLY A 148 -5.05 17.25 -12.65
CA GLY A 148 -6.19 17.72 -11.84
C GLY A 148 -7.31 16.70 -11.74
N ARG A 149 -8.54 17.14 -11.48
CA ARG A 149 -9.71 16.28 -11.30
C ARG A 149 -9.90 15.20 -12.40
N PRO A 150 -9.77 15.49 -13.71
CA PRO A 150 -9.88 14.46 -14.74
C PRO A 150 -8.90 13.29 -14.56
N ALA A 151 -7.68 13.55 -14.09
CA ALA A 151 -6.72 12.49 -13.82
C ALA A 151 -7.15 11.60 -12.64
N PHE A 152 -7.73 12.16 -11.58
CA PHE A 152 -8.29 11.38 -10.48
C PHE A 152 -9.46 10.50 -10.96
N GLU A 153 -10.34 11.04 -11.79
CA GLU A 153 -11.44 10.27 -12.38
C GLU A 153 -10.91 9.09 -13.21
N ILE A 154 -9.93 9.34 -14.09
CA ILE A 154 -9.29 8.29 -14.92
C ILE A 154 -8.64 7.22 -14.05
N ARG A 155 -7.83 7.62 -13.05
CA ARG A 155 -7.11 6.67 -12.20
C ARG A 155 -8.05 5.86 -11.31
N ALA A 156 -9.16 6.45 -10.85
CA ALA A 156 -10.22 5.72 -10.13
C ALA A 156 -10.86 4.65 -11.02
N VAL A 157 -11.26 5.00 -12.25
CA VAL A 157 -11.83 4.05 -13.21
C VAL A 157 -10.83 2.91 -13.47
N LEU A 158 -9.59 3.23 -13.82
CA LEU A 158 -8.55 2.23 -14.12
C LEU A 158 -8.32 1.29 -12.92
N ALA A 159 -8.15 1.83 -11.72
CA ALA A 159 -7.92 1.02 -10.52
C ALA A 159 -9.10 0.07 -10.26
N ALA A 160 -10.32 0.62 -10.31
CA ALA A 160 -11.56 -0.08 -10.01
C ALA A 160 -11.93 -1.14 -11.05
N THR A 161 -11.55 -0.99 -12.33
CA THR A 161 -11.93 -1.94 -13.39
C THR A 161 -10.81 -2.89 -13.81
N LEU A 162 -9.54 -2.59 -13.50
CA LEU A 162 -8.41 -3.44 -13.88
C LEU A 162 -7.98 -4.43 -12.78
N SER A 163 -8.38 -4.23 -11.53
CA SER A 163 -8.09 -5.16 -10.43
C SER A 163 -9.35 -5.51 -9.63
N PRO A 164 -9.49 -6.78 -9.18
CA PRO A 164 -10.55 -7.13 -8.23
C PRO A 164 -10.37 -6.47 -6.86
N THR A 165 -9.18 -5.96 -6.52
CA THR A 165 -8.95 -5.17 -5.29
C THR A 165 -8.32 -3.82 -5.61
N TRP A 166 -8.95 -2.75 -5.13
CA TRP A 166 -8.46 -1.39 -5.32
C TRP A 166 -8.68 -0.55 -4.07
N GLY A 167 -7.97 0.56 -3.96
CA GLY A 167 -8.03 1.45 -2.81
C GLY A 167 -7.70 2.89 -3.17
N ILE A 168 -8.06 3.79 -2.25
CA ILE A 168 -7.71 5.20 -2.26
C ILE A 168 -7.36 5.61 -0.84
N TYR A 169 -6.51 6.62 -0.70
CA TYR A 169 -6.23 7.29 0.56
C TYR A 169 -7.03 8.59 0.63
N SER A 170 -7.64 8.85 1.79
CA SER A 170 -8.58 9.96 2.04
C SER A 170 -8.01 11.30 1.60
N GLY A 171 -8.83 12.08 0.88
CA GLY A 171 -8.41 13.31 0.19
C GLY A 171 -8.31 13.12 -1.32
N TYR A 172 -8.21 11.88 -1.79
CA TYR A 172 -8.33 11.52 -3.20
C TYR A 172 -9.68 11.96 -3.78
N GLU A 173 -10.76 11.80 -3.02
CA GLU A 173 -12.11 12.21 -3.38
C GLU A 173 -12.19 13.72 -3.65
N LEU A 174 -11.36 14.49 -2.96
CA LEU A 174 -11.28 15.95 -3.09
C LEU A 174 -10.29 16.40 -4.15
N CYS A 175 -9.65 15.46 -4.85
CA CYS A 175 -8.59 15.70 -5.82
C CYS A 175 -7.41 16.50 -5.23
N GLU A 176 -7.07 16.25 -3.96
CA GLU A 176 -5.89 16.87 -3.31
C GLU A 176 -4.63 16.49 -4.08
N ASN A 177 -3.98 17.46 -4.74
CA ASN A 177 -2.92 17.17 -5.70
C ASN A 177 -1.72 18.14 -5.64
N THR A 178 -1.58 18.90 -4.57
CA THR A 178 -0.45 19.81 -4.37
C THR A 178 0.76 19.03 -3.82
N PRO A 179 1.86 18.88 -4.59
CA PRO A 179 3.06 18.21 -4.11
C PRO A 179 3.86 19.10 -3.16
N LEU A 180 4.70 18.49 -2.33
CA LEU A 180 5.65 19.18 -1.45
C LEU A 180 6.55 20.14 -2.23
N ARG A 181 6.97 19.73 -3.43
CA ARG A 181 7.75 20.48 -4.41
C ARG A 181 7.72 19.76 -5.75
N ASP A 182 8.12 20.46 -6.82
CA ASP A 182 8.25 19.85 -8.15
C ASP A 182 9.17 18.62 -8.13
N GLY A 183 8.71 17.55 -8.79
CA GLY A 183 9.38 16.25 -8.84
C GLY A 183 9.27 15.40 -7.57
N SER A 184 8.53 15.85 -6.55
CA SER A 184 8.20 15.05 -5.37
C SER A 184 6.89 14.29 -5.57
N GLU A 185 6.80 13.07 -5.03
CA GLU A 185 5.53 12.34 -4.87
C GLU A 185 4.92 12.52 -3.47
N GLU A 186 5.55 13.32 -2.60
CA GLU A 186 5.00 13.63 -1.28
C GLU A 186 3.97 14.76 -1.38
N TYR A 187 2.89 14.67 -0.60
CA TYR A 187 1.91 15.75 -0.49
C TYR A 187 2.50 16.96 0.26
N LEU A 188 2.13 18.17 -0.17
CA LEU A 188 2.30 19.36 0.66
C LEU A 188 1.42 19.24 1.91
N ASP A 189 1.96 19.65 3.07
CA ASP A 189 1.27 19.57 4.36
C ASP A 189 0.69 18.18 4.61
N SER A 190 1.56 17.18 4.52
CA SER A 190 1.23 15.75 4.60
C SER A 190 0.60 15.40 5.95
N GLU A 191 -0.53 14.69 5.92
CA GLU A 191 -1.24 14.23 7.13
C GLU A 191 -0.37 13.29 8.00
N LYS A 192 0.72 12.74 7.45
CA LYS A 192 1.71 11.98 8.22
C LYS A 192 2.33 12.79 9.37
N TYR A 193 2.36 14.12 9.26
CA TYR A 193 3.05 15.01 10.21
C TYR A 193 2.12 16.04 10.86
N GLN A 194 0.84 16.07 10.49
CA GLN A 194 -0.13 17.02 11.02
C GLN A 194 -1.56 16.51 10.91
N ILE A 195 -2.45 17.03 11.76
CA ILE A 195 -3.88 16.81 11.61
C ILE A 195 -4.36 17.53 10.35
N LYS A 196 -5.11 16.82 9.49
CA LYS A 196 -5.67 17.37 8.26
C LYS A 196 -7.20 17.32 8.28
N ALA A 197 -7.80 18.37 8.81
CA ALA A 197 -9.26 18.52 8.82
C ALA A 197 -9.77 18.81 7.41
N ARG A 198 -10.81 18.09 6.99
CA ARG A 198 -11.45 18.23 5.68
C ARG A 198 -12.93 18.53 5.86
N ASP A 199 -13.44 19.52 5.14
CA ASP A 199 -14.87 19.84 5.11
C ASP A 199 -15.57 19.00 4.01
N TRP A 200 -15.92 17.78 4.39
CA TRP A 200 -16.55 16.80 3.50
C TRP A 200 -17.92 17.25 3.01
N GLU A 201 -18.72 17.84 3.91
CA GLU A 201 -20.08 18.29 3.58
C GLU A 201 -20.07 19.45 2.59
N ALA A 202 -19.15 20.41 2.74
CA ALA A 202 -18.98 21.48 1.77
C ALA A 202 -18.55 20.95 0.40
N ALA A 203 -17.61 19.99 0.36
CA ALA A 203 -17.15 19.40 -0.89
C ALA A 203 -18.27 18.69 -1.66
N ASP A 204 -19.18 18.01 -0.95
CA ASP A 204 -20.34 17.35 -1.54
C ASP A 204 -21.40 18.38 -2.00
N ARG A 205 -21.73 19.39 -1.17
CA ARG A 205 -22.68 20.46 -1.55
C ARG A 205 -22.23 21.25 -2.78
N GLU A 206 -20.92 21.46 -2.93
CA GLU A 206 -20.34 22.22 -4.04
C GLU A 206 -20.03 21.34 -5.27
N GLY A 207 -20.29 20.03 -5.21
CA GLY A 207 -20.04 19.10 -6.31
C GLY A 207 -18.55 18.90 -6.64
N ARG A 208 -17.65 19.23 -5.71
CA ARG A 208 -16.19 19.09 -5.89
C ARG A 208 -15.69 17.67 -5.63
N SER A 209 -16.45 16.90 -4.84
CA SER A 209 -16.14 15.53 -4.43
C SER A 209 -16.34 14.51 -5.56
N LEU A 210 -15.41 13.55 -5.68
CA LEU A 210 -15.51 12.37 -6.55
C LEU A 210 -16.25 11.19 -5.91
N THR A 211 -16.75 11.35 -4.68
CA THR A 211 -17.52 10.32 -3.97
C THR A 211 -18.65 9.72 -4.82
N PRO A 212 -19.42 10.48 -5.63
CA PRO A 212 -20.44 9.89 -6.51
C PRO A 212 -19.87 8.92 -7.56
N LEU A 213 -18.73 9.27 -8.19
CA LEU A 213 -18.07 8.41 -9.17
C LEU A 213 -17.54 7.14 -8.49
N ILE A 214 -16.84 7.28 -7.37
CA ILE A 214 -16.28 6.17 -6.60
C ILE A 214 -17.39 5.23 -6.12
N THR A 215 -18.50 5.80 -5.64
CA THR A 215 -19.70 5.04 -5.26
C THR A 215 -20.25 4.26 -6.45
N ARG A 216 -20.34 4.89 -7.63
CA ARG A 216 -20.83 4.24 -8.84
C ARG A 216 -19.91 3.11 -9.30
N LEU A 217 -18.60 3.31 -9.27
CA LEU A 217 -17.60 2.28 -9.60
C LEU A 217 -17.74 1.06 -8.68
N ASN A 218 -17.84 1.29 -7.37
CA ASN A 218 -18.05 0.22 -6.40
C ASN A 218 -19.42 -0.45 -6.53
N THR A 219 -20.44 0.26 -6.99
CA THR A 219 -21.76 -0.32 -7.29
C THR A 219 -21.69 -1.23 -8.51
N ILE A 220 -20.97 -0.85 -9.56
CA ILE A 220 -20.80 -1.67 -10.77
C ILE A 220 -20.00 -2.96 -10.49
N ARG A 221 -19.08 -2.89 -9.52
CA ARG A 221 -18.26 -4.04 -9.09
C ARG A 221 -19.01 -5.06 -8.22
N ARG A 222 -20.15 -4.68 -7.64
CA ARG A 222 -20.99 -5.53 -6.77
C ARG A 222 -22.09 -6.20 -7.57
#